data_AF-A0A949ARE5-F1
#
_entry.id   AF-A0A949ARE5-F1
#
_cell.length_a   1.000
_cell.length_b   1.000
_cell.length_c   1.000
_cell.angle_alpha   90.00
_cell.angle_beta   90.00
_cell.angle_gamma   90.00
#
_symmetry.space_group_name_H-M   'P 1'
#
loop_
_entity.id
_entity.type
_entity.pdbx_description
1 polymer ?
#
loop_
_entity_poly.entity_id
_entity_poly.type
_entity_poly.pdbx_seq_one_letter_code
_entity_poly.pdbx_strand_id
1 'polypeptide(L)' 'MCQMRVVLVRDGNEAVVAESASQLEVGEDGIRISTLFEEPQFIPGAAVRAIDFLNGRVTVIQKGEKA' A
#
# COMPACT_ATOMS: atom_id res chain seq x y z
N MET A 1 -17.61 6.45 6.47
CA MET A 1 -16.52 5.52 6.76
C MET A 1 -15.36 5.90 5.86
N CYS A 2 -14.21 6.26 6.43
CA CYS A 2 -13.02 6.56 5.65
C CYS A 2 -12.28 5.24 5.40
N GLN A 3 -12.66 4.53 4.34
CA GLN A 3 -11.99 3.29 3.94
C GLN A 3 -10.70 3.67 3.18
N MET A 4 -9.57 3.13 3.64
CA MET A 4 -8.28 3.34 2.99
C MET A 4 -8.10 2.34 1.86
N ARG A 5 -7.51 2.77 0.75
CA ARG A 5 -6.98 1.87 -0.29
C ARG A 5 -5.47 2.01 -0.37
N VAL A 6 -4.80 0.92 -0.71
CA VAL A 6 -3.36 0.91 -0.94
C VAL A 6 -3.10 0.74 -2.43
N VAL A 7 -2.30 1.65 -2.98
CA VAL A 7 -1.91 1.68 -4.39
C VAL A 7 -0.41 1.49 -4.50
N LEU A 8 0.02 0.48 -5.25
CA LEU A 8 1.41 0.28 -5.64
C LEU A 8 1.70 1.06 -6.92
N VAL A 9 2.73 1.88 -6.89
CA VAL A 9 3.29 2.53 -8.08
C VAL A 9 4.59 1.84 -8.44
N ARG A 10 4.65 1.33 -9.68
CA ARG A 10 5.81 0.63 -10.24
C ARG A 10 5.93 0.94 -11.72
N ASP A 11 7.12 1.31 -12.18
CA ASP A 11 7.42 1.65 -13.57
C ASP A 11 6.44 2.70 -14.16
N GLY A 12 6.02 3.66 -13.33
CA GLY A 12 5.05 4.71 -13.68
C GLY A 12 3.58 4.26 -13.74
N ASN A 13 3.29 2.98 -13.51
CA ASN A 13 1.94 2.43 -13.47
C ASN A 13 1.42 2.36 -12.04
N GLU A 14 0.13 2.64 -11.86
CA GLU A 14 -0.55 2.50 -10.58
C GLU A 14 -1.43 1.24 -10.56
N ALA A 15 -1.34 0.44 -9.51
CA ALA A 15 -2.18 -0.73 -9.29
C ALA A 15 -2.77 -0.70 -7.88
N VAL A 16 -4.08 -0.87 -7.75
CA VAL A 16 -4.70 -1.08 -6.44
C VAL A 16 -4.31 -2.47 -5.96
N VAL A 17 -3.65 -2.53 -4.81
CA VAL A 17 -3.20 -3.79 -4.19
C VAL A 17 -4.14 -4.21 -3.06
N ALA A 18 -4.74 -3.24 -2.35
CA ALA A 18 -5.74 -3.54 -1.33
C ALA A 18 -6.84 -2.47 -1.31
N GLU A 19 -8.08 -2.93 -1.27
CA GLU A 19 -9.25 -2.12 -0.94
C GLU A 19 -9.59 -2.34 0.55
N SER A 20 -10.34 -1.40 1.14
CA SER A 20 -10.81 -1.50 2.54
C SER A 20 -9.70 -1.89 3.52
N ALA A 21 -8.50 -1.31 3.34
CA ALA A 21 -7.34 -1.58 4.18
C ALA A 21 -7.64 -1.20 5.64
N SER A 22 -7.45 -2.17 6.53
CA SER A 22 -7.71 -2.02 7.97
C SER A 22 -6.42 -1.77 8.75
N GLN A 23 -5.29 -2.29 8.25
CA GLN A 23 -3.98 -2.10 8.84
C GLN A 23 -2.88 -2.21 7.77
N LEU A 24 -1.85 -1.38 7.90
CA LEU A 24 -0.62 -1.48 7.11
C LEU A 24 0.57 -1.50 8.06
N GLU A 25 1.42 -2.51 7.93
CA GLU A 25 2.63 -2.69 8.74
C GLU A 25 3.86 -2.63 7.84
N VAL A 26 4.81 -1.77 8.20
CA VAL A 26 6.10 -1.67 7.50
C VAL A 26 7.11 -2.56 8.22
N GLY A 27 7.66 -3.55 7.50
CA GLY A 27 8.74 -4.41 7.97
C GLY A 27 10.04 -4.18 7.20
N GLU A 28 11.09 -4.90 7.61
CA GLU A 28 12.40 -4.85 6.94
C GLU A 28 12.29 -5.34 5.49
N ASP A 29 11.60 -6.47 5.31
CA ASP A 29 11.47 -7.17 4.03
C ASP A 29 10.34 -6.67 3.13
N GLY A 30 9.49 -5.73 3.59
CA GLY A 30 8.37 -5.24 2.80
C GLY A 30 7.22 -4.68 3.63
N ILE A 31 6.03 -4.64 3.02
CA ILE A 31 4.82 -4.11 3.64
C ILE A 31 3.75 -5.20 3.71
N ARG A 32 3.16 -5.38 4.90
CA ARG A 32 1.97 -6.22 5.10
C ARG A 32 0.73 -5.34 5.16
N ILE A 33 -0.34 -5.76 4.48
CA ILE A 33 -1.61 -5.04 4.43
C ILE A 33 -2.71 -6.02 4.83
N SER A 34 -3.40 -5.71 5.92
CA SER A 34 -4.64 -6.38 6.29
C SER A 34 -5.82 -5.56 5.77
N THR A 35 -6.88 -6.26 5.37
CA THR A 35 -8.12 -5.61 4.90
C THR A 35 -9.28 -6.00 5.83
N LEU A 36 -10.46 -5.44 5.59
CA LEU A 36 -11.67 -5.78 6.33
C LEU A 36 -12.34 -7.06 5.82
N PHE A 37 -12.18 -7.41 4.55
CA PHE A 37 -12.99 -8.44 3.88
C PHE A 37 -12.15 -9.47 3.12
N GLU A 38 -11.01 -9.06 2.57
CA GLU A 38 -10.07 -9.90 1.82
C GLU A 38 -8.90 -10.41 2.68
N GLU A 39 -8.23 -11.45 2.19
CA GLU A 39 -7.03 -11.98 2.85
C GLU A 39 -5.90 -10.94 2.91
N PRO A 40 -5.10 -10.93 4.01
CA PRO A 40 -3.95 -10.04 4.11
C PRO A 40 -2.92 -10.30 3.00
N GLN A 41 -2.36 -9.22 2.46
CA GLN A 41 -1.35 -9.27 1.43
C GLN A 41 0.02 -8.85 1.98
N PHE A 42 1.08 -9.37 1.37
CA PHE A 42 2.45 -8.95 1.63
C PHE A 42 3.13 -8.52 0.34
N ILE A 43 3.69 -7.32 0.32
CA ILE A 43 4.41 -6.75 -0.82
C ILE A 43 5.90 -6.71 -0.48
N PRO A 44 6.69 -7.66 -0.98
CA PRO A 44 8.10 -7.75 -0.67
C PRO A 44 8.84 -6.55 -1.26
N GLY A 45 9.80 -6.01 -0.50
CA GLY A 45 10.63 -4.89 -0.91
C GLY A 45 9.88 -3.58 -1.10
N ALA A 46 8.65 -3.43 -0.61
CA ALA A 46 7.91 -2.17 -0.74
C ALA A 46 8.27 -1.15 0.36
N ALA A 47 8.01 0.12 0.08
CA ALA A 47 8.06 1.23 1.03
C ALA A 47 6.84 2.16 0.85
N VAL A 48 6.39 2.78 1.94
CA VAL A 48 5.33 3.80 1.87
C VAL A 48 5.94 5.08 1.31
N ARG A 49 5.39 5.56 0.20
CA ARG A 49 5.78 6.83 -0.42
C ARG A 49 4.97 8.00 0.13
N ALA A 50 3.66 7.84 0.24
CA ALA A 50 2.75 8.91 0.66
C ALA A 50 1.47 8.36 1.27
N ILE A 51 0.85 9.15 2.14
CA ILE A 51 -0.49 8.90 2.66
C ILE A 51 -1.33 10.16 2.41
N ASP A 52 -2.42 9.98 1.68
CA ASP A 52 -3.44 10.99 1.46
C ASP A 52 -4.66 10.64 2.32
N PHE A 53 -4.74 11.30 3.48
CA PHE A 53 -5.81 11.07 4.44
C PHE A 53 -7.18 11.55 3.95
N LEU A 54 -7.20 12.57 3.08
CA LEU A 54 -8.45 13.15 2.57
C LEU A 54 -9.11 12.21 1.56
N ASN A 55 -8.30 11.63 0.68
CA ASN A 55 -8.77 10.68 -0.35
C ASN A 55 -8.72 9.21 0.09
N GLY A 56 -8.33 8.94 1.33
CA GLY A 56 -8.23 7.58 1.86
C GLY A 56 -7.25 6.71 1.07
N ARG A 57 -6.07 7.23 0.71
CA ARG A 57 -5.12 6.54 -0.18
C ARG A 57 -3.73 6.45 0.44
N VAL A 58 -3.21 5.24 0.54
CA VAL A 58 -1.79 5.00 0.79
C VAL A 58 -1.11 4.65 -0.53
N THR A 59 -0.01 5.32 -0.84
CA THR A 59 0.81 4.97 -2.00
C THR A 59 2.08 4.28 -1.56
N VAL A 60 2.33 3.09 -2.11
CA VAL A 60 3.54 2.30 -1.90
C VAL A 60 4.34 2.21 -3.19
N ILE A 61 5.65 2.05 -3.08
CA ILE A 61 6.61 1.89 -4.19
C ILE A 61 7.58 0.75 -3.92
N GLN A 62 8.26 0.25 -4.95
CA GLN A 62 9.34 -0.71 -4.77
C GLN A 62 10.61 0.00 -4.26
N LYS A 63 11.26 -0.52 -3.21
CA LYS A 63 12.57 -0.05 -2.73
C LYS A 63 13.58 -0.22 -3.88
N GLY A 64 14.09 0.89 -4.39
CA GLY A 64 15.06 0.92 -5.49
C GLY A 64 14.55 1.58 -6.77
N GLU A 65 13.23 1.77 -6.92
CA GLU A 65 12.70 2.68 -7.93
C GLU A 65 12.90 4.12 -7.43
N LYS A 66 13.68 4.91 -8.17
CA LYS A 66 13.72 6.36 -7.96
C LYS A 66 12.34 6.91 -8.35
N ALA A 67 11.67 7.54 -7.40
CA ALA A 67 10.47 8.33 -7.63
C ALA A 67 10.72 9.45 -8.65
#